data_AF-A0A174DW38-F1
#
_entry.id   AF-A0A174DW38-F1
#
_cell.length_a   1.000
_cell.length_b   1.000
_cell.length_c   1.000
_cell.angle_alpha   90.00
_cell.angle_beta   90.00
_cell.angle_gamma   90.00
#
_symmetry.space_group_name_H-M   'P 1'
#
loop_
_entity.id
_entity.type
_entity.pdbx_description
1 polymer ?
#
loop_
_entity_poly.entity_id
_entity_poly.type
_entity_poly.pdbx_seq_one_letter_code
_entity_poly.pdbx_strand_id
1 'polypeptide(L)'
;MGREIYDIINDMAEVLNASQMQKLQEVLVKRLSENTVSDYLQTTNMDFLDMFLTAKHLEGCSDKTIRYYRCNIEKMLDTINIPVIKITTEMLRKYLVEYQTINNCGKVTIDNIRRSLSTFF
;
A
#
# COMPACT_ATOMS: atom_id res chain seq x y z
N MET A 1 2.02 23.93 -7.62
CA MET A 1 1.27 22.77 -8.12
C MET A 1 -0.14 22.63 -7.56
N GLY A 2 -0.35 22.55 -6.23
CA GLY A 2 -1.71 22.46 -5.67
C GLY A 2 -2.59 23.71 -5.89
N ARG A 3 -1.97 24.88 -6.04
CA ARG A 3 -2.66 26.15 -6.28
C ARG A 3 -3.21 26.26 -7.70
N GLU A 4 -2.43 25.86 -8.72
CA GLU A 4 -2.90 25.90 -10.10
C GLU A 4 -4.10 24.96 -10.34
N ILE A 5 -4.13 23.80 -9.67
CA ILE A 5 -5.28 22.86 -9.77
C ILE A 5 -6.55 23.49 -9.16
N TYR A 6 -6.42 24.16 -8.02
CA TYR A 6 -7.54 24.84 -7.36
C TYR A 6 -8.08 25.98 -8.22
N ASP A 7 -7.20 26.78 -8.81
CA ASP A 7 -7.58 27.89 -9.68
C ASP A 7 -8.30 27.39 -10.94
N ILE A 8 -7.81 26.34 -11.59
CA ILE A 8 -8.49 25.71 -12.76
C ILE A 8 -9.87 25.15 -12.39
N ILE A 9 -10.02 24.52 -11.22
CA ILE A 9 -11.31 23.98 -10.78
C ILE A 9 -12.32 25.11 -10.56
N ASN A 10 -11.89 26.20 -9.94
CA ASN A 10 -12.75 27.35 -9.68
C ASN A 10 -13.15 28.07 -10.98
N ASP A 11 -12.21 28.28 -11.90
CA ASP A 11 -12.49 28.91 -13.19
C ASP A 11 -13.51 28.13 -14.01
N MET A 12 -13.56 26.80 -13.82
CA MET A 12 -14.49 25.92 -14.54
C MET A 12 -15.82 25.68 -13.80
N ALA A 13 -15.98 26.16 -12.57
CA ALA A 13 -17.13 25.86 -11.70
C ALA A 13 -18.45 26.41 -12.24
N GLU A 14 -18.41 27.56 -12.91
CA GLU A 14 -19.61 28.18 -13.49
C GLU A 14 -19.94 27.68 -14.91
N VAL A 15 -19.03 26.93 -15.53
CA VAL A 15 -19.14 26.49 -16.94
C VAL A 15 -19.53 25.01 -17.04
N LEU A 16 -19.10 24.18 -16.08
CA LEU A 16 -19.28 22.74 -16.13
C LEU A 16 -20.42 22.27 -15.22
N ASN A 17 -21.16 21.27 -15.69
CA ASN A 17 -22.08 20.54 -14.81
C ASN A 17 -21.32 19.58 -13.87
N ALA A 18 -22.02 19.03 -12.88
CA ALA A 18 -21.42 18.17 -11.85
C ALA A 18 -20.64 16.96 -12.42
N SER A 19 -21.15 16.31 -13.47
CA SER A 19 -20.48 15.15 -14.08
C SER A 19 -19.20 15.55 -14.82
N GLN A 20 -19.24 16.68 -15.52
CA GLN A 20 -18.08 17.23 -16.22
C GLN A 20 -17.01 17.72 -15.25
N MET A 21 -17.43 18.36 -14.15
CA MET A 21 -16.53 18.81 -13.09
C MET A 21 -15.81 17.62 -12.42
N GLN A 22 -16.54 16.53 -12.14
CA GLN A 22 -15.95 15.31 -11.61
C GLN A 22 -14.90 14.71 -12.55
N LYS A 23 -15.18 14.70 -13.86
CA LYS A 23 -14.22 14.20 -14.85
C LYS A 23 -12.99 15.10 -14.99
N LEU A 24 -13.17 16.42 -14.90
CA LEU A 24 -12.08 17.39 -14.90
C LEU A 24 -11.15 17.15 -13.71
N GLN A 25 -11.70 17.02 -12.50
CA GLN A 25 -10.92 16.73 -11.30
C GLN A 25 -10.14 15.41 -11.42
N GLU A 26 -10.78 14.34 -11.91
CA GLU A 26 -10.11 13.04 -12.16
C GLU A 26 -8.92 13.20 -13.11
N VAL A 27 -9.10 13.94 -14.21
CA VAL A 27 -8.05 14.13 -15.23
C VAL A 27 -6.92 15.02 -14.72
N LEU A 28 -7.24 16.12 -14.02
CA LEU A 28 -6.23 17.03 -13.45
C LEU A 28 -5.38 16.30 -12.41
N VAL A 29 -6.00 15.52 -11.51
CA VAL A 29 -5.26 14.68 -10.56
C VAL A 29 -4.39 13.68 -11.32
N LYS A 30 -4.94 12.97 -12.32
CA LYS A 30 -4.20 11.96 -13.09
C LYS A 30 -3.00 12.51 -13.85
N ARG A 31 -3.07 13.75 -14.35
CA ARG A 31 -2.08 14.32 -15.27
C ARG A 31 -1.11 15.29 -14.60
N LEU A 32 -1.54 15.99 -13.56
CA LEU A 32 -0.79 17.09 -12.94
C LEU A 32 -0.40 16.82 -11.48
N SER A 33 -0.81 15.68 -10.89
CA SER A 33 -0.12 15.22 -9.67
C SER A 33 1.25 14.67 -10.08
N GLU A 34 2.27 15.53 -10.07
CA GLU A 34 3.64 15.16 -10.46
C GLU A 34 4.32 14.13 -9.54
N ASN A 35 3.67 13.42 -8.61
CA ASN A 35 4.40 12.45 -7.78
C ASN A 35 3.64 11.27 -7.14
N THR A 36 2.34 11.07 -7.35
CA THR A 36 1.65 10.08 -6.53
C THR A 36 0.42 9.52 -7.21
N VAL A 37 0.45 8.89 -8.39
CA VAL A 37 -0.56 7.86 -8.77
C VAL A 37 0.04 6.84 -9.73
N SER A 38 0.80 7.35 -10.69
CA SER A 38 1.40 6.52 -11.74
C SER A 38 2.55 5.66 -11.23
N ASP A 39 3.39 6.18 -10.32
CA ASP A 39 4.59 5.46 -9.85
C ASP A 39 4.25 4.25 -8.99
N TYR A 40 3.25 4.32 -8.11
CA TYR A 40 2.85 3.18 -7.28
C TYR A 40 2.04 2.11 -8.03
N LEU A 41 1.51 2.42 -9.21
CA LEU A 41 0.97 1.40 -10.11
C LEU A 41 2.08 0.62 -10.84
N GLN A 42 3.28 1.19 -10.96
CA GLN A 42 4.47 0.52 -11.53
C GLN A 42 5.40 -0.06 -10.45
N THR A 43 5.30 0.42 -9.20
CA THR A 43 6.05 -0.08 -8.05
C THR A 43 5.64 -1.53 -7.75
N THR A 44 6.62 -2.43 -7.73
CA THR A 44 6.37 -3.84 -7.45
C THR A 44 6.13 -4.07 -5.95
N ASN A 45 5.58 -5.24 -5.62
CA ASN A 45 5.45 -5.67 -4.22
C ASN A 45 6.79 -5.67 -3.46
N MET A 46 7.88 -5.99 -4.16
CA MET A 46 9.22 -6.00 -3.56
C MET A 46 9.76 -4.59 -3.34
N ASP A 47 9.48 -3.66 -4.23
CA ASP A 47 9.87 -2.26 -4.05
C ASP A 47 9.19 -1.65 -2.81
N PHE A 48 7.90 -1.95 -2.59
CA PHE A 48 7.19 -1.54 -1.37
C PHE A 48 7.81 -2.16 -0.12
N LEU A 49 8.16 -3.44 -0.17
CA LEU A 49 8.83 -4.12 0.92
C LEU A 49 10.20 -3.49 1.22
N ASP A 50 11.02 -3.25 0.21
CA ASP A 50 12.36 -2.70 0.41
C ASP A 50 12.30 -1.25 0.91
N MET A 51 11.31 -0.47 0.46
CA MET A 51 11.03 0.86 1.01
C MET A 51 10.66 0.79 2.50
N PHE A 52 9.77 -0.14 2.86
CA PHE A 52 9.39 -0.37 4.25
C PHE A 52 10.58 -0.80 5.12
N LEU A 53 11.39 -1.75 4.66
CA LEU A 53 12.54 -2.27 5.42
C LEU A 53 13.62 -1.20 5.58
N THR A 54 13.86 -0.39 4.55
CA THR A 54 14.75 0.78 4.62
C THR A 54 14.27 1.75 5.70
N ALA A 55 12.97 2.08 5.73
CA ALA A 55 12.39 2.95 6.75
C ALA A 55 12.58 2.35 8.16
N LYS A 56 12.32 1.05 8.35
CA LYS A 56 12.52 0.39 9.64
C LYS A 56 13.98 0.37 10.08
N HIS A 57 14.92 0.24 9.15
CA HIS A 57 16.33 0.29 9.47
C HIS A 57 16.74 1.71 9.93
N LEU A 58 16.23 2.75 9.27
CA LEU A 58 16.44 4.15 9.65
C LEU A 58 15.78 4.52 10.99
N GLU A 59 14.66 3.89 11.34
CA GLU A 59 14.03 3.98 12.68
C GLU A 59 14.88 3.34 13.79
N GLY A 60 15.98 2.66 13.45
CA GLY A 60 16.87 1.99 14.41
C GLY A 60 16.48 0.55 14.74
N CYS A 61 15.64 -0.10 13.94
CA CYS A 61 15.36 -1.53 14.12
C CYS A 61 16.63 -2.36 13.83
N SER A 62 16.90 -3.34 14.68
CA SER A 62 18.02 -4.28 14.48
C SER A 62 17.87 -5.08 13.19
N ASP A 63 18.99 -5.54 12.60
CA ASP A 63 18.98 -6.40 11.41
C ASP A 63 18.18 -7.68 11.60
N LYS A 64 18.16 -8.22 12.84
CA LYS A 64 17.31 -9.35 13.20
C LYS A 64 15.83 -9.03 13.02
N THR A 65 15.41 -7.84 13.45
CA THR A 65 14.04 -7.35 13.28
C THR A 65 13.71 -7.08 11.81
N ILE A 66 14.62 -6.47 11.05
CA ILE A 66 14.48 -6.24 9.60
C ILE A 66 14.27 -7.57 8.88
N ARG A 67 15.11 -8.57 9.16
CA ARG A 67 14.98 -9.91 8.58
C ARG A 67 13.67 -10.59 8.98
N TYR A 68 13.22 -10.41 10.22
CA TYR A 68 11.94 -10.94 10.68
C TYR A 68 10.75 -10.34 9.90
N TYR A 69 10.73 -9.03 9.71
CA TYR A 69 9.74 -8.38 8.86
C TYR A 69 9.80 -8.88 7.42
N ARG A 70 11.00 -8.92 6.82
CA ARG A 70 11.21 -9.41 5.45
C ARG A 70 10.59 -10.79 5.25
N CYS A 71 10.97 -11.77 6.07
CA CYS A 71 10.46 -13.14 5.93
C CYS A 71 8.93 -13.23 6.05
N ASN A 72 8.33 -12.49 6.99
CA ASN A 72 6.87 -12.53 7.18
C ASN A 72 6.12 -11.86 6.01
N ILE A 73 6.60 -10.71 5.55
CA ILE A 73 5.91 -9.91 4.52
C ILE A 73 6.14 -10.52 3.12
N GLU A 74 7.35 -10.95 2.77
CA GLU A 74 7.62 -11.68 1.51
C GLU A 74 6.72 -12.89 1.40
N LYS A 75 6.64 -13.71 2.46
CA LYS A 75 5.80 -14.90 2.45
C LYS A 75 4.32 -14.59 2.22
N MET A 76 3.83 -13.47 2.76
CA MET A 76 2.46 -13.00 2.53
C MET A 76 2.27 -12.53 1.08
N LEU A 77 3.18 -11.71 0.56
CA LEU A 77 3.12 -11.20 -0.81
C LEU A 77 3.16 -12.33 -1.84
N ASP A 78 4.02 -13.34 -1.64
CA ASP A 78 4.13 -14.53 -2.49
C ASP A 78 2.86 -15.39 -2.44
N THR A 79 2.23 -15.49 -1.28
CA THR A 79 1.04 -16.36 -1.09
C THR A 79 -0.22 -15.71 -1.66
N ILE A 80 -0.42 -14.42 -1.40
CA ILE A 80 -1.60 -13.70 -1.91
C ILE A 80 -1.44 -13.41 -3.41
N ASN A 81 -0.21 -13.16 -3.87
CA ASN A 81 0.15 -12.99 -5.29
C ASN A 81 -0.74 -11.98 -6.04
N ILE A 82 -1.01 -10.84 -5.41
CA ILE A 82 -1.66 -9.68 -6.02
C ILE A 82 -0.86 -8.41 -5.70
N PRO A 83 -1.03 -7.31 -6.45
CA PRO A 83 -0.43 -6.03 -6.10
C PRO A 83 -0.80 -5.61 -4.68
N VAL A 84 0.19 -5.18 -3.88
CA VAL A 84 0.02 -4.84 -2.46
C VAL A 84 -1.07 -3.79 -2.24
N ILE A 85 -1.16 -2.81 -3.14
CA ILE A 85 -2.16 -1.74 -3.14
C ILE A 85 -3.61 -2.23 -3.33
N LYS A 86 -3.80 -3.50 -3.73
CA LYS A 86 -5.12 -4.14 -3.90
C LYS A 86 -5.42 -5.14 -2.78
N ILE A 87 -4.51 -5.36 -1.84
CA ILE A 87 -4.71 -6.29 -0.73
C ILE A 87 -5.73 -5.69 0.24
N THR A 88 -6.78 -6.46 0.52
CA THR A 88 -7.83 -6.08 1.47
C THR A 88 -7.65 -6.78 2.81
N THR A 89 -8.27 -6.25 3.86
CA THR A 89 -8.25 -6.87 5.18
C THR A 89 -8.81 -8.31 5.17
N GLU A 90 -9.82 -8.60 4.35
CA GLU A 90 -10.38 -9.95 4.21
C GLU A 90 -9.36 -10.93 3.63
N MET A 91 -8.55 -10.49 2.66
CA MET A 91 -7.48 -11.31 2.10
C MET A 91 -6.40 -11.60 3.14
N LEU A 92 -6.04 -10.61 3.97
CA LEU A 92 -5.09 -10.80 5.08
C LEU A 92 -5.64 -11.77 6.13
N ARG A 93 -6.94 -11.69 6.47
CA ARG A 93 -7.59 -12.62 7.39
C ARG A 93 -7.55 -14.05 6.86
N LYS A 94 -7.92 -14.23 5.58
CA LYS A 94 -7.86 -15.53 4.91
C LYS A 94 -6.43 -16.10 4.91
N TYR A 95 -5.45 -15.28 4.52
CA TYR A 95 -4.04 -15.66 4.54
C TYR A 95 -3.58 -16.14 5.92
N LEU A 96 -3.91 -15.41 6.99
CA LEU A 96 -3.48 -15.77 8.35
C LEU A 96 -4.09 -17.10 8.81
N VAL A 97 -5.37 -17.35 8.49
CA VAL A 97 -6.04 -18.62 8.81
C VAL A 97 -5.39 -19.77 8.04
N GLU A 98 -5.17 -19.61 6.73
CA GLU A 98 -4.53 -20.64 5.89
C GLU A 98 -3.09 -20.90 6.33
N TYR A 99 -2.33 -19.85 6.62
CA TYR A 99 -0.98 -19.97 7.15
C TYR A 99 -0.95 -20.74 8.46
N GLN A 100 -1.93 -20.50 9.35
CA GLN A 100 -2.06 -21.22 10.60
C GLN A 100 -2.27 -22.72 10.38
N THR A 101 -3.21 -23.06 9.51
CA THR A 101 -3.56 -24.45 9.20
C THR A 101 -2.42 -25.19 8.51
N ILE A 102 -1.80 -24.59 7.48
CA ILE A 102 -0.73 -25.22 6.69
C ILE A 102 0.52 -25.47 7.54
N ASN A 103 0.89 -24.52 8.40
CA ASN A 103 2.12 -24.61 9.19
C ASN A 103 1.89 -25.17 10.61
N ASN A 104 0.65 -25.52 10.96
CA ASN A 104 0.24 -25.96 12.29
C ASN A 104 0.81 -25.07 13.43
N CYS A 105 0.76 -23.76 13.24
CA CYS A 105 1.38 -22.81 14.16
C CYS A 105 0.42 -22.29 15.23
N GLY A 106 0.97 -22.01 16.41
CA GLY A 106 0.20 -21.52 17.55
C GLY A 106 -0.26 -20.07 17.41
N LYS A 107 -1.22 -19.67 18.26
CA LYS A 107 -1.81 -18.33 18.27
C LYS A 107 -0.76 -17.20 18.35
N VAL A 108 0.26 -17.38 19.19
CA VAL A 108 1.33 -16.37 19.38
C VAL A 108 2.08 -16.10 18.08
N THR A 109 2.36 -17.14 17.29
CA THR A 109 3.05 -17.01 15.99
C THR A 109 2.19 -16.21 15.01
N ILE A 110 0.91 -16.53 14.92
CA ILE A 110 -0.04 -15.81 14.06
C ILE A 110 -0.19 -14.36 14.48
N ASP A 111 -0.29 -14.08 15.78
CA ASP A 111 -0.37 -12.70 16.28
C ASP A 111 0.89 -11.88 15.98
N ASN A 112 2.06 -12.51 16.01
CA ASN A 112 3.31 -11.85 15.64
C ASN A 112 3.40 -11.58 14.14
N ILE A 113 3.00 -12.54 13.30
CA ILE A 113 2.91 -12.33 11.85
C ILE A 113 1.90 -11.21 11.55
N ARG A 114 0.69 -11.26 12.13
CA ARG A 114 -0.32 -10.22 11.99
C ARG A 114 0.21 -8.84 12.37
N ARG A 115 0.99 -8.73 13.45
CA ARG A 115 1.65 -7.47 13.84
C ARG A 115 2.65 -7.03 12.78
N SER A 116 3.46 -7.93 12.22
CA SER A 116 4.35 -7.60 11.10
C SER A 116 3.59 -7.06 9.90
N LEU A 117 2.48 -7.69 9.51
CA LEU A 117 1.65 -7.23 8.39
C LEU A 117 0.99 -5.88 8.70
N SER A 118 0.51 -5.68 9.93
CA SER A 118 -0.13 -4.43 10.35
C SER A 118 0.85 -3.25 10.44
N THR A 119 2.15 -3.51 10.61
CA THR A 119 3.17 -2.46 10.57
C THR A 119 3.54 -2.10 9.14
N PHE A 120 3.35 -3.01 8.18
CA PHE A 120 3.69 -2.83 6.77
C PHE A 120 2.64 -2.03 5.99
N PHE A 121 1.36 -2.29 6.25
CA PHE A 121 0.23 -1.54 5.69
C PHE A 121 -0.10 -0.32 6.53
#